data_AF-A0A952D3S4-F1
#
_entry.id   AF-A0A952D3S4-F1
#
_cell.length_a   1.000
_cell.length_b   1.000
_cell.length_c   1.000
_cell.angle_alpha   90.00
_cell.angle_beta   90.00
_cell.angle_gamma   90.00
#
_symmetry.space_group_name_H-M   'P 1'
#
loop_
_entity.id
_entity.type
_entity.pdbx_description
1 polymer ?
#
loop_
_entity_poly.entity_id
_entity_poly.type
_entity_poly.pdbx_seq_one_letter_code
_entity_poly.pdbx_strand_id
1 'polypeptide(L)'
;MHDAVTGLIDTAYVFTTDSDLTGAVRLALQARPGLRVVNVHVKTRKHCKEILGLASEGFLVEKQGLSLHMLQGCLLPEALSRPDGSVIRRPSQYMPPGAAGREPGSEPDPLP
;
A
#
# COMPACT_ATOMS: atom_id res chain seq x y z
N MET A 1 10.22 -3.69 14.41
CA MET A 1 11.47 -3.04 14.86
C MET A 1 12.51 -4.08 15.30
N HIS A 2 12.11 -5.10 16.08
CA HIS A 2 12.97 -6.23 16.46
C HIS A 2 13.67 -6.91 15.26
N ASP A 3 12.96 -7.13 14.15
CA ASP A 3 13.52 -7.83 12.98
C ASP A 3 14.59 -7.02 12.24
N ALA A 4 14.48 -5.68 12.25
CA ALA A 4 15.50 -4.79 11.72
C ALA A 4 16.77 -4.84 12.59
N VAL A 5 16.60 -4.82 13.92
CA VAL A 5 17.69 -4.86 14.90
C VAL A 5 18.42 -6.21 14.86
N THR A 6 17.68 -7.30 14.71
CA THR A 6 18.22 -8.66 14.64
C THR A 6 18.76 -9.03 13.26
N GLY A 7 18.68 -8.13 12.29
CA GLY A 7 19.24 -8.34 10.97
C GLY A 7 18.43 -9.29 10.07
N LEU A 8 17.20 -9.63 10.44
CA LEU A 8 16.35 -10.57 9.69
C LEU A 8 15.75 -9.97 8.42
N ILE A 9 15.78 -8.64 8.26
CA ILE A 9 15.24 -7.95 7.10
C ILE A 9 16.27 -7.02 6.44
N ASP A 10 16.63 -7.30 5.19
CA ASP A 10 17.56 -6.46 4.43
C ASP A 10 16.86 -5.31 3.71
N THR A 11 15.55 -5.49 3.45
CA THR A 11 14.72 -4.53 2.71
C THR A 11 13.37 -4.34 3.37
N ALA A 12 12.94 -3.09 3.51
CA ALA A 12 11.63 -2.71 3.99
C ALA A 12 10.87 -1.93 2.91
N TYR A 13 9.73 -2.46 2.48
CA TYR A 13 8.81 -1.76 1.58
C TYR A 13 7.82 -0.95 2.40
N VAL A 14 7.86 0.37 2.24
CA VAL A 14 7.00 1.31 2.95
C VAL A 14 5.91 1.78 1.99
N PHE A 15 4.67 1.36 2.26
CA PHE A 15 3.49 1.78 1.52
C PHE A 15 2.64 2.68 2.41
N THR A 16 2.96 3.98 2.43
CA THR A 16 2.19 4.95 3.22
C THR A 16 2.28 6.35 2.64
N THR A 17 1.22 7.12 2.83
CA THR A 17 1.22 8.57 2.63
C THR A 17 1.32 9.34 3.95
N ASP A 18 1.24 8.63 5.08
CA ASP A 18 1.22 9.17 6.43
C ASP A 18 2.64 9.53 6.91
N SER A 19 2.78 10.70 7.55
CA SER A 19 4.03 11.15 8.16
C SER A 19 4.38 10.42 9.45
N ASP A 20 3.41 9.81 10.13
CA ASP A 20 3.60 9.25 11.47
C ASP A 20 4.61 8.10 11.51
N LEU A 21 4.78 7.41 10.37
CA LEU A 21 5.74 6.31 10.24
C LEU A 21 7.19 6.78 10.07
N THR A 22 7.43 8.08 9.86
CA THR A 22 8.79 8.62 9.66
C THR A 22 9.70 8.34 10.84
N GLY A 23 9.20 8.48 12.08
CA GLY A 23 9.99 8.20 13.28
C GLY A 23 10.43 6.73 13.36
N ALA A 24 9.53 5.80 13.04
CA ALA A 24 9.83 4.37 13.03
C ALA A 24 10.85 4.00 11.95
N VAL A 25 10.74 4.58 10.74
CA VAL A 25 11.71 4.38 9.66
C VAL A 25 13.09 4.89 10.05
N ARG A 26 13.16 6.07 10.68
CA ARG A 26 14.42 6.64 11.15
C ARG A 26 15.09 5.76 12.21
N LEU A 27 14.32 5.27 13.18
CA LEU A 27 14.84 4.35 14.21
C LEU A 27 15.33 3.03 13.61
N ALA A 28 14.62 2.49 12.61
CA ALA A 28 15.05 1.26 11.93
C ALA A 28 16.37 1.45 11.18
N LEU A 29 16.56 2.58 10.48
CA LEU A 29 17.81 2.92 9.80
C LEU A 29 18.96 3.19 10.78
N GLN A 30 18.69 3.79 11.94
CA GLN A 30 19.69 3.98 12.99
C GLN A 30 20.14 2.63 13.59
N ALA A 31 19.19 1.73 13.84
CA ALA A 31 19.49 0.39 14.33
C ALA A 31 20.22 -0.46 13.30
N ARG A 32 19.90 -0.28 12.01
CA ARG A 32 20.51 -0.99 10.90
C ARG A 32 20.80 -0.04 9.73
N PRO A 33 21.99 0.57 9.67
CA PRO A 33 22.35 1.51 8.60
C PRO A 33 22.34 0.92 7.19
N GLY A 34 22.52 -0.41 7.07
CA GLY A 34 22.44 -1.12 5.79
C GLY A 34 21.04 -1.55 5.36
N LEU A 35 19.99 -1.24 6.13
CA LEU A 35 18.61 -1.56 5.77
C LEU A 35 18.19 -0.74 4.56
N ARG A 36 17.79 -1.41 3.48
CA ARG A 36 17.24 -0.74 2.30
C ARG A 36 15.78 -0.37 2.56
N VAL A 37 15.44 0.90 2.40
CA VAL A 37 14.06 1.38 2.53
C VAL A 37 13.53 1.74 1.16
N VAL A 38 12.48 1.04 0.72
CA VAL A 38 11.83 1.25 -0.58
C VAL A 38 10.51 1.97 -0.34
N ASN A 39 10.39 3.21 -0.79
CA ASN A 39 9.12 3.93 -0.71
C ASN A 39 8.25 3.58 -1.91
N VAL A 40 7.18 2.82 -1.66
CA VAL A 40 6.21 2.45 -2.69
C VAL A 40 5.09 3.48 -2.71
N HIS A 41 4.92 4.14 -3.85
CA HIS A 41 3.97 5.23 -4.01
C HIS A 41 3.11 5.12 -5.26
N VAL A 42 1.93 5.73 -5.20
CA VAL A 42 0.99 5.88 -6.32
C VAL A 42 0.91 7.35 -6.71
N LYS A 43 0.79 7.65 -8.01
CA LYS A 43 0.82 9.02 -8.55
C LYS A 43 -0.28 9.92 -7.98
N THR A 44 -1.38 9.33 -7.56
CA THR A 44 -2.60 10.03 -7.13
C THR A 44 -2.50 10.65 -5.73
N ARG A 45 -1.47 10.31 -4.95
CA ARG A 45 -1.30 10.83 -3.58
C ARG A 45 0.08 11.48 -3.42
N LYS A 46 0.12 12.66 -2.80
CA LYS A 46 1.39 13.28 -2.39
C LYS A 46 1.93 12.53 -1.18
N HIS A 47 3.18 12.08 -1.24
CA HIS A 47 3.85 11.42 -0.13
C HIS A 47 4.53 12.43 0.79
N CYS A 48 4.70 12.04 2.05
CA CYS A 48 5.50 12.79 3.01
C CYS A 48 6.94 12.95 2.49
N LYS A 49 7.42 14.21 2.45
CA LYS A 49 8.78 14.54 2.00
C LYS A 49 9.85 13.90 2.89
N GLU A 50 9.56 13.72 4.17
CA GLU A 50 10.52 13.14 5.11
C GLU A 50 10.76 11.66 4.83
N ILE A 51 9.70 10.89 4.53
CA ILE A 51 9.83 9.48 4.12
C ILE A 51 10.59 9.38 2.80
N LEU A 52 10.33 10.29 1.85
CA LEU A 52 11.08 10.34 0.59
C LEU A 52 12.58 10.59 0.82
N GLY A 53 12.94 11.42 1.80
CA GLY A 53 14.34 11.69 2.15
C GLY A 53 15.03 10.54 2.90
N LEU A 54 14.27 9.67 3.55
CA LEU A 54 14.80 8.48 4.25
C LEU A 54 14.87 7.24 3.36
N ALA A 55 14.12 7.20 2.27
CA ALA A 55 14.08 6.06 1.36
C ALA A 55 15.35 5.96 0.52
N SER A 56 15.90 4.75 0.42
CA SER A 56 17.01 4.44 -0.47
C SER A 56 16.58 4.51 -1.94
N GLU A 57 15.32 4.17 -2.21
CA GLU A 57 14.75 4.17 -3.55
C GLU A 57 13.23 4.42 -3.53
N GLY A 58 12.71 4.99 -4.61
CA GLY A 58 11.29 5.23 -4.81
C GLY A 58 10.72 4.35 -5.90
N PHE A 59 9.67 3.58 -5.57
CA PHE A 59 8.97 2.73 -6.51
C PHE A 59 7.59 3.33 -6.83
N LEU A 60 7.44 3.90 -8.02
CA LEU A 60 6.15 4.36 -8.52
C LEU A 60 5.44 3.19 -9.19
N VAL A 61 4.32 2.76 -8.61
CA VAL A 61 3.56 1.57 -9.05
C VAL A 61 3.21 1.64 -10.55
N GLU A 62 2.75 2.80 -11.02
CA GLU A 62 2.31 2.96 -12.42
C GLU A 62 3.45 2.87 -13.44
N LYS A 63 4.69 3.22 -13.05
CA LYS A 63 5.87 3.10 -13.93
C LYS A 63 6.28 1.65 -14.19
N GLN A 64 5.72 0.71 -13.43
CA GLN A 64 6.12 -0.69 -13.40
C GLN A 64 5.10 -1.57 -14.12
N GLY A 65 4.18 -0.95 -14.89
CA GLY A 65 3.12 -1.65 -15.61
C GLY A 65 2.01 -2.19 -14.70
N LEU A 66 2.10 -1.98 -13.39
CA LEU A 66 1.05 -2.34 -12.45
C LEU A 66 -0.06 -1.29 -12.49
N SER A 67 -1.24 -1.69 -12.95
CA SER A 67 -2.44 -0.86 -12.86
C SER A 67 -3.12 -1.04 -11.51
N LEU A 68 -3.88 -0.02 -11.09
CA LEU A 68 -4.77 -0.12 -9.92
C LEU A 68 -5.72 -1.32 -10.02
N HIS A 69 -6.17 -1.67 -11.23
CA HIS A 69 -7.00 -2.85 -11.48
C HIS A 69 -6.26 -4.16 -11.18
N MET A 70 -4.98 -4.25 -11.51
CA MET A 70 -4.16 -5.43 -11.16
C MET A 70 -4.01 -5.57 -9.64
N LEU A 71 -3.83 -4.47 -8.92
CA LEU A 71 -3.75 -4.48 -7.46
C LEU A 71 -5.09 -4.81 -6.79
N GLN A 72 -6.22 -4.46 -7.41
CA GLN A 72 -7.54 -4.83 -6.92
C GLN A 72 -7.73 -6.34 -6.87
N GLY A 73 -7.15 -7.10 -7.81
CA GLY A 73 -7.19 -8.56 -7.79
C GLY A 73 -6.40 -9.20 -6.65
N CYS A 74 -5.47 -8.46 -6.02
CA CYS A 74 -4.71 -8.91 -4.86
C CYS A 74 -5.40 -8.61 -3.52
N LEU A 75 -6.54 -7.92 -3.55
CA LEU A 75 -7.30 -7.65 -2.34
C LEU A 75 -7.91 -8.96 -1.81
N LEU A 76 -7.76 -9.23 -0.51
CA LEU A 76 -8.58 -10.21 0.19
C LEU A 76 -10.07 -10.05 -0.18
N PRO A 77 -10.82 -11.15 -0.31
CA PRO A 77 -12.26 -11.08 -0.58
C PRO A 77 -12.99 -10.30 0.52
N GLU A 78 -14.12 -9.70 0.17
CA GLU A 78 -14.97 -8.93 1.11
C GLU A 78 -15.44 -9.78 2.29
N ALA A 79 -15.71 -11.06 2.02
CA ALA A 79 -16.06 -12.07 3.00
C ALA A 79 -15.28 -13.37 2.73
N LEU A 80 -14.85 -14.02 3.81
CA LEU A 80 -14.23 -15.34 3.78
C LEU A 80 -15.05 -16.29 4.65
N SER A 81 -15.70 -17.26 4.02
CA SER A 81 -16.44 -18.33 4.71
C SER A 81 -15.48 -19.38 5.24
N ARG A 82 -15.67 -19.77 6.50
CA ARG A 82 -14.91 -20.84 7.15
C ARG A 82 -15.68 -22.17 7.13
N PRO A 83 -15.00 -23.31 7.27
CA PRO A 83 -15.64 -24.63 7.34
C PRO A 83 -16.61 -24.81 8.52
N ASP A 84 -16.45 -24.02 9.59
CA ASP A 84 -17.32 -24.01 10.77
C ASP A 84 -18.61 -23.19 10.58
N GLY A 85 -18.83 -22.65 9.37
CA GLY A 85 -19.98 -21.81 9.03
C GLY A 85 -19.83 -20.33 9.41
N SER A 86 -18.73 -19.93 10.05
CA SER A 86 -18.47 -18.53 10.38
C SER A 86 -17.97 -17.74 9.16
N VAL A 87 -18.22 -16.43 9.14
CA VAL A 87 -17.83 -15.54 8.04
C VAL A 87 -16.96 -14.42 8.58
N ILE A 88 -15.73 -14.32 8.09
CA ILE A 88 -14.87 -13.15 8.34
C ILE A 88 -15.24 -12.10 7.30
N ARG A 89 -15.69 -10.93 7.74
CA ARG A 89 -15.92 -9.78 6.86
C ARG A 89 -14.83 -8.74 7.06
N ARG A 90 -14.45 -8.05 5.99
CA ARG A 90 -13.57 -6.89 6.12
C ARG A 90 -14.23 -5.82 7.00
N PRO A 91 -13.46 -5.14 7.89
CA PRO A 91 -14.01 -4.11 8.76
C PRO A 91 -14.54 -2.88 8.01
N SER A 92 -14.00 -2.61 6.82
CA SER A 92 -14.38 -1.47 5.99
C SER A 92 -14.49 -1.87 4.52
N GLN A 93 -15.49 -1.30 3.85
CA GLN A 93 -15.63 -1.42 2.40
C GLN A 93 -14.57 -0.54 1.73
N TYR A 94 -13.65 -1.16 1.00
CA TYR A 94 -12.68 -0.42 0.19
C TYR A 94 -13.40 0.09 -1.06
N MET A 95 -13.71 1.39 -1.10
CA MET A 95 -14.11 2.03 -2.35
C MET A 95 -12.85 2.44 -3.12
N PRO A 96 -12.59 1.83 -4.30
CA PRO A 96 -11.48 2.27 -5.10
C PRO A 96 -11.67 3.73 -5.55
N PRO A 97 -10.58 4.50 -5.68
CA PRO A 97 -10.65 5.86 -6.20
C PRO A 97 -11.36 5.89 -7.57
N GLY A 98 -12.41 6.70 -7.70
CA GLY A 98 -13.26 6.76 -8.91
C GLY A 98 -14.56 5.95 -8.85
N ALA A 99 -14.76 5.10 -7.83
CA ALA A 99 -16.03 4.42 -7.59
C ALA A 99 -17.01 5.27 -6.75
N ALA A 100 -16.53 6.33 -6.11
CA ALA A 100 -17.37 7.34 -5.47
C ALA A 100 -18.06 8.18 -6.56
N GLY A 101 -19.15 7.64 -7.13
CA GLY A 101 -19.96 8.32 -8.14
C GLY A 101 -20.65 7.40 -9.17
N ARG A 102 -20.34 6.10 -9.21
CA ARG A 102 -21.10 5.16 -10.05
C ARG A 102 -22.21 4.51 -9.23
N GLU A 103 -23.43 4.98 -9.43
CA GLU A 103 -24.61 4.24 -9.00
C GLU A 103 -24.64 2.87 -9.69
N PRO A 104 -24.97 1.78 -8.97
CA PRO A 104 -25.09 0.46 -9.58
C PRO A 104 -26.23 0.49 -10.62
N GLY A 105 -25.88 0.47 -11.91
CA GLY A 105 -26.84 0.54 -13.03
C GLY A 105 -26.46 1.49 -14.16
N SER A 106 -25.37 2.27 -14.03
CA SER A 106 -24.89 3.13 -15.12
C SER A 106 -24.09 2.31 -16.14
N GLU A 107 -24.74 1.97 -17.26
CA GLU A 107 -24.06 1.42 -18.44
C GLU A 107 -22.94 2.36 -18.91
N PRO A 108 -21.84 1.81 -19.47
CA PRO A 108 -20.78 2.64 -20.02
C PRO A 108 -21.29 3.37 -21.27
N ASP A 109 -21.24 4.70 -21.26
CA ASP A 109 -21.42 5.50 -22.48
C ASP A 109 -20.40 5.04 -23.54
N PRO A 110 -20.83 4.80 -24.79
CA PRO A 110 -19.90 4.53 -25.87
C PRO A 110 -19.08 5.80 -26.12
N LEU A 111 -17.76 5.68 -25.96
CA LEU A 111 -16.81 6.74 -26.28
C LEU A 111 -16.90 7.09 -27.78
N PRO A 112 -16.74 8.38 -28.15
CA PRO A 112 -16.70 8.82 -29.54
C PRO A 112 -15.45 8.36 -30.29
#